data_AF-A0A2T1EN51-F1
#
_entry.id   AF-A0A2T1EN51-F1
#
_cell.length_a   1.000
_cell.length_b   1.000
_cell.length_c   1.000
_cell.angle_alpha   90.00
_cell.angle_beta   90.00
_cell.angle_gamma   90.00
#
_symmetry.space_group_name_H-M   'P 1'
#
loop_
_entity.id
_entity.type
_entity.pdbx_description
1 polymer ?
#
loop_
_entity_poly.entity_id
_entity_poly.type
_entity_poly.pdbx_seq_one_letter_code
_entity_poly.pdbx_strand_id
1 'polypeptide(L)'
;MQVSNSTSQANEHKFRGKLIVLTGPSGVGKGTLVQILLQRHPEIYLSISATTRSPRPGETSGEHYYFVSRTDFEKMISDHYLLEWAEFAGNYYGTPRLPVEQQIAEGKTVLLEVELDGANQIYTSCPDALRIFILPPSFSALEQRLRDRATDSSSAISSRLKRAQIEIASAGDFDVQITNDDLETALHQLESVILP
;
A
#
# COMPACT_ATOMS: atom_id res chain seq x y z
N MET A 1 28.19 -46.28 -12.57
CA MET A 1 27.80 -45.10 -13.38
C MET A 1 26.66 -44.42 -12.63
N GLN A 2 26.98 -43.51 -11.71
CA GLN A 2 26.02 -42.71 -10.95
C GLN A 2 26.10 -41.28 -11.49
N VAL A 3 24.97 -40.76 -11.95
CA VAL A 3 24.85 -39.36 -12.40
C VAL A 3 24.35 -38.56 -11.20
N SER A 4 25.22 -37.70 -10.68
CA SER A 4 24.92 -36.75 -9.61
C SER A 4 24.16 -35.55 -10.17
N ASN A 5 22.88 -35.42 -9.81
CA ASN A 5 22.10 -34.18 -9.98
C ASN A 5 22.38 -33.26 -8.78
N SER A 6 23.16 -32.20 -8.99
CA SER A 6 23.43 -31.20 -7.94
C SER A 6 23.50 -29.77 -8.50
N THR A 7 22.58 -29.43 -9.43
CA THR A 7 22.60 -28.10 -10.09
C THR A 7 21.29 -27.33 -10.03
N SER A 8 20.26 -27.79 -9.30
CA SER A 8 18.92 -27.19 -9.36
C SER A 8 18.57 -26.18 -8.25
N GLN A 9 19.43 -25.89 -7.26
CA GLN A 9 19.08 -24.99 -6.15
C GLN A 9 19.69 -23.57 -6.21
N ALA A 10 20.62 -23.29 -7.14
CA ALA A 10 21.33 -22.00 -7.16
C ALA A 10 20.66 -20.90 -8.00
N ASN A 11 19.56 -21.20 -8.71
CA ASN A 11 18.92 -20.26 -9.66
C ASN A 11 17.53 -19.75 -9.24
N GLU A 12 16.90 -20.25 -8.17
CA GLU A 12 15.56 -19.80 -7.77
C GLU A 12 15.55 -18.40 -7.12
N HIS A 13 16.69 -17.91 -6.62
CA HIS A 13 16.74 -16.63 -5.90
C HIS A 13 17.01 -15.40 -6.78
N LYS A 14 17.27 -15.55 -8.09
CA LYS A 14 17.83 -14.45 -8.89
C LYS A 14 16.80 -13.54 -9.58
N PHE A 15 15.52 -13.88 -9.56
CA PHE A 15 14.48 -13.14 -10.31
C PHE A 15 13.12 -13.05 -9.60
N ARG A 16 13.05 -13.17 -8.27
CA ARG A 16 11.79 -12.93 -7.57
C ARG A 16 11.54 -11.42 -7.52
N GLY A 17 10.35 -10.99 -7.95
CA GLY A 17 9.92 -9.59 -7.93
C GLY A 17 9.92 -9.03 -6.51
N LYS A 18 9.93 -7.70 -6.39
CA LYS A 18 9.94 -7.00 -5.10
C LYS A 18 8.52 -6.63 -4.69
N LEU A 19 8.16 -6.83 -3.44
CA LEU A 19 6.93 -6.28 -2.85
C LEU A 19 7.28 -5.03 -2.06
N ILE A 20 6.65 -3.91 -2.41
CA ILE A 20 6.79 -2.63 -1.74
C ILE A 20 5.46 -2.29 -1.07
N VAL A 21 5.50 -1.92 0.20
CA VAL A 21 4.34 -1.47 0.96
C VAL A 21 4.52 0.01 1.29
N LEU A 22 3.63 0.85 0.77
CA LEU A 22 3.60 2.27 1.07
C LEU A 22 2.43 2.56 2.01
N THR A 23 2.74 3.09 3.19
CA THR A 23 1.73 3.54 4.16
C THR A 23 2.05 4.91 4.74
N GLY A 24 1.20 5.41 5.61
CA GLY A 24 1.29 6.74 6.20
C GLY A 24 -0.10 7.30 6.50
N PRO A 25 -0.19 8.38 7.29
CA PRO A 25 -1.48 8.86 7.76
C PRO A 25 -2.39 9.35 6.63
N SER A 26 -3.69 9.28 6.87
CA SER A 26 -4.68 9.82 5.94
C SER A 26 -4.42 11.31 5.70
N GLY A 27 -4.39 11.74 4.42
CA GLY A 27 -4.10 13.15 4.06
C GLY A 27 -2.63 13.50 3.85
N VAL A 28 -1.69 12.56 4.05
CA VAL A 28 -0.26 12.82 3.87
C VAL A 28 0.18 12.98 2.40
N GLY A 29 -0.64 12.54 1.45
CA GLY A 29 -0.37 12.69 0.00
C GLY A 29 0.09 11.41 -0.73
N LYS A 30 -0.09 10.22 -0.13
CA LYS A 30 0.27 8.93 -0.73
C LYS A 30 -0.24 8.75 -2.16
N GLY A 31 -1.55 8.84 -2.38
CA GLY A 31 -2.12 8.68 -3.72
C GLY A 31 -1.54 9.62 -4.78
N THR A 32 -1.17 10.85 -4.43
CA THR A 32 -0.48 11.78 -5.35
C THR A 32 0.93 11.31 -5.68
N LEU A 33 1.70 10.89 -4.67
CA LEU A 33 3.03 10.30 -4.87
C LEU A 33 2.96 9.04 -5.76
N VAL A 34 2.04 8.13 -5.44
CA VAL A 34 1.82 6.88 -6.20
C VAL A 34 1.44 7.18 -7.64
N GLN A 35 0.50 8.09 -7.87
CA GLN A 35 0.07 8.46 -9.22
C GLN A 35 1.24 8.97 -10.07
N ILE A 36 2.07 9.88 -9.53
CA ILE A 36 3.20 10.45 -10.26
C ILE A 36 4.31 9.40 -10.45
N LEU A 37 4.59 8.58 -9.43
CA LEU A 37 5.55 7.48 -9.51
C LEU A 37 5.19 6.52 -10.66
N LEU A 38 3.93 6.12 -10.79
CA LEU A 38 3.47 5.21 -11.85
C LEU A 38 3.47 5.86 -13.24
N GLN A 39 3.31 7.19 -13.33
CA GLN A 39 3.48 7.91 -14.59
C GLN A 39 4.94 7.90 -15.06
N ARG A 40 5.90 7.99 -14.13
CA ARG A 40 7.34 7.95 -14.43
C ARG A 40 7.85 6.52 -14.65
N HIS A 41 7.28 5.57 -13.93
CA HIS A 41 7.70 4.17 -13.88
C HIS A 41 6.51 3.23 -14.14
N PRO A 42 6.00 3.17 -15.40
CA PRO A 42 4.87 2.33 -15.77
C PRO A 42 5.16 0.82 -15.65
N GLU A 43 6.42 0.42 -15.45
CA GLU A 43 6.82 -0.94 -15.16
C GLU A 43 6.45 -1.41 -13.74
N ILE A 44 6.18 -0.48 -12.81
CA ILE A 44 5.72 -0.81 -11.46
C ILE A 44 4.26 -1.24 -11.52
N TYR A 45 3.96 -2.41 -10.97
CA TYR A 45 2.60 -2.89 -10.85
C TYR A 45 1.96 -2.37 -9.56
N LEU A 46 0.99 -1.45 -9.68
CA LEU A 46 0.15 -1.06 -8.54
C LEU A 46 -0.93 -2.13 -8.31
N SER A 47 -0.98 -2.68 -7.10
CA SER A 47 -2.05 -3.60 -6.72
C SER A 47 -3.38 -2.87 -6.54
N ILE A 48 -4.44 -3.42 -7.14
CA ILE A 48 -5.79 -2.88 -7.04
C ILE A 48 -6.49 -3.54 -5.85
N SER A 49 -6.83 -2.74 -4.84
CA SER A 49 -7.52 -3.24 -3.64
C SER A 49 -8.98 -3.58 -3.92
N ALA A 50 -9.52 -4.58 -3.23
CA ALA A 50 -10.96 -4.79 -3.13
C ALA A 50 -11.56 -3.87 -2.05
N THR A 51 -12.80 -3.45 -2.23
CA THR A 51 -13.52 -2.69 -1.20
C THR A 51 -15.02 -2.91 -1.24
N THR A 52 -15.67 -2.78 -0.08
CA THR A 52 -17.14 -2.83 0.04
C THR A 52 -17.82 -1.48 -0.08
N ARG A 53 -17.06 -0.38 -0.17
CA ARG A 53 -17.69 0.93 -0.38
C ARG A 53 -18.24 1.02 -1.80
N SER A 54 -19.22 1.89 -1.99
CA SER A 54 -19.67 2.24 -3.33
C SER A 54 -18.57 3.02 -4.10
N PRO A 55 -18.49 2.86 -5.43
CA PRO A 55 -17.64 3.70 -6.27
C PRO A 55 -18.07 5.17 -6.17
N ARG A 56 -17.08 6.08 -6.20
CA ARG A 56 -17.32 7.52 -6.34
C ARG A 56 -17.49 7.86 -7.82
N PRO A 57 -18.10 9.03 -8.15
CA PRO A 57 -18.19 9.48 -9.54
C PRO A 57 -16.81 9.49 -10.20
N GLY A 58 -16.68 8.80 -11.34
CA GLY A 58 -15.44 8.67 -12.11
C GLY A 58 -14.57 7.46 -11.76
N GLU A 59 -14.87 6.71 -10.70
CA GLU A 59 -14.12 5.49 -10.38
C GLU A 59 -14.66 4.27 -11.14
N THR A 60 -13.73 3.53 -11.73
CA THR A 60 -13.99 2.29 -12.48
C THR A 60 -13.52 1.07 -11.70
N SER A 61 -14.35 0.03 -11.68
CA SER A 61 -13.98 -1.27 -11.09
C SER A 61 -12.86 -1.94 -11.88
N GLY A 62 -11.86 -2.49 -11.21
CA GLY A 62 -10.69 -3.11 -11.86
C GLY A 62 -9.64 -2.11 -12.37
N GLU A 63 -9.84 -0.81 -12.12
CA GLU A 63 -8.82 0.23 -12.32
C GLU A 63 -8.49 0.91 -10.99
N HIS A 64 -9.52 1.32 -10.24
CA HIS A 64 -9.36 2.04 -8.97
C HIS A 64 -9.46 1.09 -7.78
N TYR A 65 -10.50 0.25 -7.78
CA TYR A 65 -10.76 -0.79 -6.79
C TYR A 65 -11.50 -1.95 -7.45
N TYR A 66 -11.50 -3.12 -6.83
CA TYR A 66 -12.55 -4.12 -7.04
C TYR A 66 -13.70 -3.82 -6.08
N PHE A 67 -14.77 -3.22 -6.59
CA PHE A 67 -15.96 -2.94 -5.78
C PHE A 67 -16.79 -4.21 -5.65
N VAL A 68 -16.89 -4.74 -4.42
CA VAL A 68 -17.57 -6.00 -4.10
C VAL A 68 -18.60 -5.81 -3.01
N SER A 69 -19.55 -6.74 -2.87
CA SER A 69 -20.48 -6.69 -1.74
C SER A 69 -19.78 -7.05 -0.43
N ARG A 70 -20.35 -6.67 0.72
CA ARG A 70 -19.82 -7.07 2.03
C ARG A 70 -19.77 -8.59 2.18
N THR A 71 -20.80 -9.29 1.72
CA THR A 71 -20.87 -10.76 1.71
C THR A 71 -19.76 -11.39 0.87
N ASP A 72 -19.50 -10.85 -0.33
CA ASP A 72 -18.43 -11.36 -1.19
C ASP A 72 -17.06 -11.09 -0.56
N PHE A 73 -16.87 -9.92 0.04
CA PHE A 73 -15.62 -9.60 0.75
C PHE A 73 -15.39 -10.55 1.94
N GLU A 74 -16.42 -10.83 2.74
CA GLU A 74 -16.35 -11.79 3.85
C GLU A 74 -16.00 -13.20 3.36
N LYS A 75 -16.50 -13.59 2.18
CA LYS A 75 -16.08 -14.82 1.51
C LYS A 75 -14.61 -14.79 1.08
N MET A 76 -14.11 -13.67 0.57
CA MET A 76 -12.69 -13.51 0.26
C MET A 76 -11.80 -13.67 1.51
N ILE A 77 -12.26 -13.18 2.66
CA ILE A 77 -11.58 -13.39 3.95
C ILE A 77 -11.58 -14.87 4.32
N SER A 78 -12.74 -15.55 4.31
CA SER A 78 -12.85 -16.96 4.71
C SER A 78 -12.05 -17.90 3.81
N ASP A 79 -11.98 -17.58 2.52
CA ASP A 79 -11.32 -18.39 1.50
C ASP A 79 -9.82 -18.01 1.37
N HIS A 80 -9.29 -17.15 2.25
CA HIS A 80 -7.89 -16.70 2.29
C HIS A 80 -7.39 -16.04 0.99
N TYR A 81 -8.29 -15.37 0.26
CA TYR A 81 -7.97 -14.67 -1.00
C TYR A 81 -7.38 -13.27 -0.83
N LEU A 82 -7.17 -12.82 0.41
CA LEU A 82 -6.58 -11.53 0.72
C LEU A 82 -5.20 -11.70 1.39
N LEU A 83 -4.27 -10.81 1.07
CA LEU A 83 -2.97 -10.69 1.76
C LEU A 83 -3.12 -9.95 3.09
N GLU A 84 -3.95 -8.91 3.07
CA GLU A 84 -4.32 -8.09 4.22
C GLU A 84 -5.74 -7.58 4.01
N TRP A 85 -6.40 -7.20 5.10
CA TRP A 85 -7.63 -6.42 5.04
C TRP A 85 -7.86 -5.62 6.32
N ALA A 86 -8.63 -4.54 6.22
CA ALA A 86 -9.04 -3.73 7.35
C ALA A 86 -10.46 -3.17 7.13
N GLU A 87 -11.14 -2.83 8.24
CA GLU A 87 -12.37 -2.03 8.20
C GLU A 87 -12.06 -0.57 8.48
N PHE A 88 -12.36 0.30 7.52
CA PHE A 88 -12.22 1.74 7.66
C PHE A 88 -13.56 2.44 7.39
N ALA A 89 -14.02 3.22 8.36
CA ALA A 89 -15.29 3.95 8.29
C ALA A 89 -16.48 3.06 7.86
N GLY A 90 -16.54 1.83 8.38
CA GLY A 90 -17.62 0.86 8.12
C GLY A 90 -17.55 0.13 6.78
N ASN A 91 -16.46 0.30 6.02
CA ASN A 91 -16.22 -0.41 4.76
C ASN A 91 -14.95 -1.25 4.88
N TYR A 92 -14.96 -2.45 4.28
CA TYR A 92 -13.73 -3.24 4.17
C TYR A 92 -12.89 -2.78 2.99
N TYR A 93 -11.58 -2.91 3.17
CA TYR A 93 -10.56 -2.77 2.16
C TYR A 93 -9.58 -3.91 2.30
N GLY A 94 -9.04 -4.43 1.20
CA GLY A 94 -8.02 -5.47 1.28
C GLY A 94 -7.38 -5.77 -0.06
N THR A 95 -6.18 -6.31 0.00
CA THR A 95 -5.34 -6.60 -1.16
C THR A 95 -5.60 -8.02 -1.67
N PRO A 96 -6.15 -8.22 -2.90
CA PRO A 96 -6.28 -9.54 -3.51
C PRO A 96 -4.93 -10.22 -3.66
N ARG A 97 -4.82 -11.44 -3.14
CA ARG A 97 -3.57 -12.19 -3.05
C ARG A 97 -3.02 -12.61 -4.40
N LEU A 98 -3.87 -13.23 -5.23
CA LEU A 98 -3.44 -13.90 -6.45
C LEU A 98 -2.74 -12.96 -7.46
N PRO A 99 -3.28 -11.76 -7.78
CA PRO A 99 -2.60 -10.84 -8.70
C PRO A 99 -1.22 -10.42 -8.19
N VAL A 100 -1.09 -10.14 -6.89
CA VAL A 100 0.20 -9.76 -6.27
C VAL A 100 1.22 -10.88 -6.39
N GLU A 101 0.85 -12.10 -5.99
CA GLU A 101 1.76 -13.25 -6.03
C GLU A 101 2.20 -13.58 -7.48
N GLN A 102 1.29 -13.45 -8.45
CA GLN A 102 1.61 -13.64 -9.87
C GLN A 102 2.62 -12.62 -10.38
N GLN A 103 2.41 -11.33 -10.09
CA GLN A 103 3.31 -10.27 -10.55
C GLN A 103 4.70 -10.36 -9.90
N ILE A 104 4.76 -10.77 -8.62
CA ILE A 104 6.03 -11.08 -7.95
C ILE A 104 6.73 -12.26 -8.62
N ALA A 105 6.00 -13.33 -8.96
CA ALA A 105 6.56 -14.50 -9.64
C ALA A 105 7.08 -14.17 -11.06
N GLU A 106 6.48 -13.18 -11.73
CA GLU A 106 6.95 -12.63 -13.01
C GLU A 106 8.19 -11.73 -12.89
N GLY A 107 8.71 -11.51 -11.67
CA GLY A 107 9.89 -10.68 -11.44
C GLY A 107 9.61 -9.19 -11.36
N LYS A 108 8.34 -8.76 -11.29
CA LYS A 108 7.98 -7.34 -11.26
C LYS A 108 8.05 -6.73 -9.87
N THR A 109 8.24 -5.41 -9.83
CA THR A 109 8.02 -4.61 -8.62
C THR A 109 6.52 -4.39 -8.43
N VAL A 110 5.98 -4.90 -7.33
CA VAL A 110 4.59 -4.72 -6.92
C VAL A 110 4.54 -3.66 -5.82
N LEU A 111 3.70 -2.64 -6.00
CA LEU A 111 3.44 -1.60 -5.01
C LEU A 111 2.05 -1.80 -4.39
N LEU A 112 1.99 -1.84 -3.06
CA LEU A 112 0.76 -1.80 -2.27
C LEU A 112 0.65 -0.43 -1.59
N GLU A 113 -0.43 0.31 -1.86
CA GLU A 113 -0.81 1.48 -1.05
C GLU A 113 -1.88 1.05 -0.02
N VAL A 114 -1.48 0.89 1.25
CA VAL A 114 -2.37 0.36 2.31
C VAL A 114 -2.31 1.20 3.58
N GLU A 115 -3.29 1.02 4.46
CA GLU A 115 -3.29 1.62 5.80
C GLU A 115 -2.35 0.85 6.76
N LEU A 116 -2.06 1.43 7.93
CA LEU A 116 -1.11 0.87 8.89
C LEU A 116 -1.44 -0.57 9.31
N ASP A 117 -2.73 -0.85 9.56
CA ASP A 117 -3.17 -2.18 9.98
C ASP A 117 -2.93 -3.23 8.87
N GLY A 118 -3.10 -2.83 7.61
CA GLY A 118 -2.78 -3.66 6.45
C GLY A 118 -1.28 -3.88 6.31
N ALA A 119 -0.47 -2.83 6.45
CA ALA A 119 0.99 -2.94 6.41
C ALA A 119 1.56 -3.90 7.48
N ASN A 120 0.97 -3.93 8.68
CA ASN A 120 1.35 -4.84 9.76
C ASN A 120 1.00 -6.31 9.44
N GLN A 121 -0.15 -6.56 8.78
CA GLN A 121 -0.51 -7.89 8.30
C GLN A 121 0.43 -8.36 7.18
N ILE A 122 0.82 -7.47 6.27
CA ILE A 122 1.81 -7.78 5.23
C ILE A 122 3.16 -8.12 5.86
N TYR A 123 3.62 -7.39 6.87
CA TYR A 123 4.88 -7.71 7.56
C TYR A 123 4.91 -9.15 8.10
N THR A 124 3.77 -9.63 8.59
CA THR A 124 3.64 -11.00 9.11
C THR A 124 3.64 -12.06 8.00
N SER A 125 3.02 -11.75 6.86
CA SER A 125 2.82 -12.72 5.76
C SER A 125 3.91 -12.69 4.69
N CYS A 126 4.59 -11.55 4.53
CA CYS A 126 5.64 -11.26 3.55
C CYS A 126 6.74 -10.42 4.22
N PRO A 127 7.58 -11.02 5.10
CA PRO A 127 8.58 -10.28 5.88
C PRO A 127 9.68 -9.64 5.03
N ASP A 128 9.88 -10.12 3.79
CA ASP A 128 10.84 -9.56 2.83
C ASP A 128 10.32 -8.32 2.09
N ALA A 129 9.07 -7.90 2.34
CA ALA A 129 8.50 -6.72 1.72
C ALA A 129 9.21 -5.45 2.23
N LEU A 130 9.57 -4.54 1.33
CA LEU A 130 10.11 -3.23 1.69
C LEU A 130 8.96 -2.32 2.13
N ARG A 131 8.94 -1.92 3.39
CA ARG A 131 7.87 -1.10 3.97
C ARG A 131 8.35 0.33 4.14
N ILE A 132 7.63 1.25 3.49
CA ILE A 132 7.92 2.67 3.43
C ILE A 132 6.78 3.43 4.12
N PHE A 133 7.13 4.26 5.10
CA PHE A 133 6.19 5.14 5.78
C PHE A 133 6.35 6.58 5.29
N ILE A 134 5.26 7.16 4.76
CA ILE A 134 5.21 8.57 4.36
C ILE A 134 4.80 9.42 5.56
N LEU A 135 5.66 10.33 5.97
CA LEU A 135 5.44 11.30 7.04
C LEU A 135 4.97 12.66 6.50
N PRO A 136 4.10 13.38 7.21
CA PRO A 136 3.89 14.80 6.95
C PRO A 136 5.10 15.61 7.44
N PRO A 137 5.37 16.81 6.90
CA PRO A 137 6.44 17.68 7.39
C PRO A 137 6.21 18.13 8.84
N SER A 138 4.95 18.20 9.25
CA SER A 138 4.54 18.43 10.63
C SER A 138 3.11 17.98 10.84
N PHE A 139 2.73 17.77 12.10
CA PHE A 139 1.34 17.45 12.44
C PHE A 139 0.37 18.59 12.08
N SER A 140 0.81 19.85 12.24
CA SER A 140 0.02 21.03 11.84
C SER A 140 -0.19 21.09 10.32
N ALA A 141 0.82 20.78 9.52
CA ALA A 141 0.65 20.71 8.06
C ALA A 141 -0.34 19.61 7.64
N LEU A 142 -0.31 18.45 8.31
CA LEU A 142 -1.31 17.39 8.08
C LEU A 142 -2.72 17.87 8.43
N GLU A 143 -2.88 18.57 9.57
CA GLU A 143 -4.16 19.13 9.98
C GLU A 143 -4.71 20.15 8.98
N GLN A 144 -3.88 21.07 8.48
CA GLN A 144 -4.28 22.03 7.46
C GLN A 144 -4.77 21.30 6.20
N ARG A 145 -4.01 20.32 5.68
CA ARG A 145 -4.41 19.52 4.51
C ARG A 145 -5.75 18.80 4.69
N LEU A 146 -6.04 18.28 5.89
CA LEU A 146 -7.31 17.62 6.19
C LEU A 146 -8.48 18.62 6.23
N ARG A 147 -8.25 19.83 6.76
CA ARG A 147 -9.26 20.89 6.82
C ARG A 147 -9.55 21.48 5.44
N ASP A 148 -8.52 21.70 4.63
CA ASP A 148 -8.62 22.31 3.29
C ASP A 148 -9.44 21.47 2.31
N ARG A 149 -9.47 20.14 2.49
CA ARG A 149 -10.32 19.27 1.67
C ARG A 149 -11.82 19.56 1.81
N ALA A 150 -12.26 20.26 2.86
CA ALA A 150 -13.61 20.81 3.05
C ALA A 150 -14.80 19.84 2.88
N THR A 151 -14.56 18.53 2.79
CA THR A 151 -15.59 17.49 2.64
C THR A 151 -16.03 16.87 3.96
N ASP A 152 -15.25 17.08 5.03
CA ASP A 152 -15.42 16.41 6.30
C ASP A 152 -15.96 17.35 7.38
N SER A 153 -16.81 16.83 8.26
CA SER A 153 -17.22 17.55 9.46
C SER A 153 -16.06 17.73 10.43
N SER A 154 -16.15 18.73 11.32
CA SER A 154 -15.15 18.96 12.37
C SER A 154 -14.91 17.72 13.25
N SER A 155 -15.93 16.91 13.50
CA SER A 155 -15.81 15.66 14.27
C SER A 155 -15.06 14.58 13.48
N ALA A 156 -15.30 14.45 12.18
CA ALA A 156 -14.56 13.53 11.31
C ALA A 156 -13.08 13.91 11.23
N ILE A 157 -12.77 15.20 11.08
CA ILE A 157 -11.38 15.71 11.10
C ILE A 157 -10.70 15.37 12.42
N SER A 158 -11.36 15.60 13.56
CA SER A 158 -10.81 15.27 14.89
C SER A 158 -10.48 13.78 15.02
N SER A 159 -11.37 12.89 14.56
CA SER A 159 -11.11 11.44 14.56
C SER A 159 -9.92 11.06 13.67
N ARG A 160 -9.82 11.65 12.46
CA ARG A 160 -8.70 11.41 11.54
C ARG A 160 -7.37 11.88 12.14
N LEU A 161 -7.35 13.03 12.81
CA LEU A 161 -6.15 13.54 13.49
C LEU A 161 -5.70 12.65 14.64
N LYS A 162 -6.63 12.16 15.47
CA LYS A 162 -6.29 11.21 16.55
C LYS A 162 -5.70 9.92 15.98
N ARG A 163 -6.28 9.40 14.90
CA ARG A 163 -5.75 8.22 14.20
C ARG A 163 -4.36 8.48 13.63
N ALA A 164 -4.16 9.64 12.99
CA ALA A 164 -2.86 10.02 12.44
C ALA A 164 -1.75 10.09 13.51
N GLN A 165 -2.04 10.51 14.75
CA GLN A 165 -1.06 10.48 15.84
C GLN A 165 -0.59 9.06 16.15
N ILE A 166 -1.53 8.11 16.21
CA ILE A 166 -1.21 6.70 16.42
C ILE A 166 -0.39 6.16 15.25
N GLU A 167 -0.78 6.48 14.02
CA GLU A 167 -0.08 6.01 12.83
C GLU A 167 1.35 6.54 12.75
N ILE A 168 1.56 7.82 13.02
CA ILE A 168 2.90 8.44 13.03
C ILE A 168 3.79 7.85 14.13
N ALA A 169 3.23 7.49 15.29
CA ALA A 169 3.98 6.86 16.37
C ALA A 169 4.57 5.49 15.97
N SER A 170 3.95 4.80 15.00
CA SER A 170 4.44 3.53 14.44
C SER A 170 5.44 3.69 13.28
N ALA A 171 5.75 4.91 12.85
CA ALA A 171 6.67 5.12 11.71
C ALA A 171 8.06 4.50 11.94
N GLY A 172 8.48 4.38 13.20
CA GLY A 172 9.74 3.73 13.60
C GLY A 172 9.83 2.23 13.27
N ASP A 173 8.69 1.57 13.01
CA ASP A 173 8.63 0.13 12.73
C ASP A 173 8.83 -0.19 11.23
N PHE A 174 9.03 0.83 10.40
CA PHE A 174 9.17 0.74 8.95
C PHE A 174 10.62 0.86 8.50
N ASP A 175 10.93 0.20 7.39
CA ASP A 175 12.32 0.09 6.89
C ASP A 175 12.83 1.44 6.37
N VAL A 176 11.92 2.26 5.82
CA VAL A 176 12.23 3.60 5.31
C VAL A 176 11.13 4.59 5.72
N GLN A 177 11.53 5.80 6.09
CA GLN A 177 10.63 6.93 6.35
C GLN A 177 10.93 8.07 5.37
N ILE A 178 9.90 8.58 4.70
CA ILE A 178 10.02 9.68 3.72
C ILE A 178 9.09 10.81 4.13
N THR A 179 9.62 12.02 4.27
CA THR A 179 8.82 13.21 4.63
C THR A 179 8.30 13.88 3.38
N ASN A 180 6.97 13.98 3.24
CA ASN A 180 6.31 14.63 2.12
C ASN A 180 6.06 16.13 2.36
N ASP A 181 7.16 16.88 2.47
CA ASP A 181 7.17 18.34 2.53
C ASP A 181 7.15 18.95 1.12
N ASP A 182 8.14 18.55 0.31
CA ASP A 182 8.25 18.86 -1.12
C ASP A 182 8.00 17.60 -1.94
N LEU A 183 7.13 17.72 -2.94
CA LEU A 183 6.62 16.59 -3.71
C LEU A 183 7.72 15.93 -4.55
N GLU A 184 8.55 16.72 -5.22
CA GLU A 184 9.63 16.22 -6.08
C GLU A 184 10.75 15.56 -5.26
N THR A 185 11.10 16.16 -4.12
CA THR A 185 12.07 15.57 -3.20
C THR A 185 11.60 14.22 -2.66
N ALA A 186 10.33 14.13 -2.25
CA ALA A 186 9.75 12.87 -1.78
C ALA A 186 9.68 11.80 -2.89
N LEU A 187 9.38 12.21 -4.13
CA LEU A 187 9.40 11.32 -5.30
C LEU A 187 10.80 10.78 -5.59
N HIS A 188 11.82 11.65 -5.64
CA HIS A 188 13.20 11.20 -5.85
C HIS A 188 13.67 10.24 -4.76
N GLN A 189 13.25 10.46 -3.50
CA GLN A 189 13.54 9.52 -2.41
C GLN A 189 12.84 8.18 -2.63
N LEU A 190 11.56 8.17 -3.00
CA LEU A 190 10.82 6.94 -3.33
C LEU A 190 11.49 6.18 -4.48
N GLU A 191 11.81 6.86 -5.56
CA GLU A 191 12.50 6.28 -6.73
C GLU A 191 13.84 5.66 -6.31
N SER A 192 14.65 6.36 -5.52
CA SER A 192 15.96 5.86 -5.05
C SER A 192 15.89 4.60 -4.16
N VAL A 193 14.74 4.38 -3.52
CA VAL A 193 14.51 3.26 -2.60
C VAL A 193 13.89 2.08 -3.32
N ILE A 194 12.99 2.34 -4.27
CA ILE A 194 12.21 1.31 -4.98
C ILE A 194 13.00 0.74 -6.16
N LEU A 195 13.73 1.59 -6.88
CA LEU A 195 14.42 1.24 -8.11
C LEU A 195 15.85 0.76 -7.83
N PRO A 196 16.38 -0.15 -8.67
CA PRO A 196 17.73 -0.67 -8.56
C PRO A 196 18.83 0.37 -8.87
#